data_AF-A0A447N6L7-F1
#
_entry.id   AF-A0A447N6L7-F1
#
_cell.length_a   1.000
_cell.length_b   1.000
_cell.length_c   1.000
_cell.angle_alpha   90.00
_cell.angle_beta   90.00
_cell.angle_gamma   90.00
#
_symmetry.space_group_name_H-M   'P 1'
#
loop_
_entity.id
_entity.type
_entity.pdbx_description
1 polymer ?
#
loop_
_entity_poly.entity_id
_entity_poly.type
_entity_poly.pdbx_seq_one_letter_code
_entity_poly.pdbx_strand_id
1 'polypeptide(L)'
;MNAWRQALLQLDLDPQTDAYVLALPATLPVRYAALLTVINALTAFVARYPNPHPLLVVAEQDFGKALGMLLRPQLPQLPLAVIDEVVVRAGDYIDIGTPLFGGSVVPVTVKSLAFPS
;
A
#
# COMPACT_ATOMS: atom_id res chain seq x y z
N MET A 1 -8.23 -14.53 -0.17
CA MET A 1 -8.37 -14.32 -1.63
C MET A 1 -9.61 -13.50 -1.98
N ASN A 2 -10.77 -13.71 -1.34
CA ASN A 2 -11.98 -12.93 -1.64
C ASN A 2 -11.93 -11.44 -1.21
N ALA A 3 -11.21 -11.13 -0.12
CA ALA A 3 -11.20 -9.77 0.45
C ALA A 3 -10.67 -8.70 -0.53
N TRP A 4 -9.58 -8.96 -1.25
CA TRP A 4 -9.04 -8.00 -2.24
C TRP A 4 -10.03 -7.71 -3.37
N ARG A 5 -10.67 -8.75 -3.91
CA ARG A 5 -11.69 -8.58 -4.95
C ARG A 5 -12.90 -7.79 -4.44
N GLN A 6 -13.34 -8.10 -3.22
CA GLN A 6 -14.45 -7.38 -2.59
C GLN A 6 -14.11 -5.90 -2.38
N ALA A 7 -12.91 -5.59 -1.91
CA ALA A 7 -12.47 -4.20 -1.72
C ALA A 7 -12.41 -3.44 -3.06
N LEU A 8 -11.85 -4.05 -4.11
CA LEU A 8 -11.82 -3.46 -5.45
C LEU A 8 -13.23 -3.15 -5.98
N LEU A 9 -14.17 -4.08 -5.81
CA LEU A 9 -15.57 -3.86 -6.22
C LEU A 9 -16.27 -2.79 -5.38
N GLN A 10 -16.03 -2.74 -4.08
CA GLN A 10 -16.64 -1.75 -3.18
C GLN A 10 -16.14 -0.32 -3.46
N LEU A 11 -14.88 -0.20 -3.88
CA LEU A 11 -14.24 1.08 -4.17
C LEU A 11 -14.31 1.45 -5.66
N ASP A 12 -14.94 0.62 -6.48
CA ASP A 12 -15.05 0.78 -7.94
C ASP A 12 -13.68 1.00 -8.61
N LEU A 13 -12.70 0.15 -8.27
CA LEU A 13 -11.33 0.20 -8.78
C LEU A 13 -11.04 -0.92 -9.77
N ASP A 14 -10.47 -0.59 -10.91
CA ASP A 14 -9.82 -1.55 -11.81
C ASP A 14 -8.35 -1.76 -11.38
N PRO A 15 -8.00 -2.94 -10.85
CA PRO A 15 -6.66 -3.19 -10.35
C PRO A 15 -5.57 -3.21 -11.43
N GLN A 16 -5.90 -3.21 -12.72
CA GLN A 16 -4.93 -3.23 -13.82
C GLN A 16 -4.65 -1.85 -14.41
N THR A 17 -5.49 -0.85 -14.15
CA THR A 17 -5.35 0.48 -14.74
C THR A 17 -5.33 1.61 -13.73
N ASP A 18 -5.99 1.47 -12.59
CA ASP A 18 -6.14 2.57 -11.64
C ASP A 18 -4.96 2.65 -10.68
N ALA A 19 -4.68 3.87 -10.21
CA ALA A 19 -3.76 4.10 -9.13
C ALA A 19 -4.46 3.87 -7.78
N TYR A 20 -3.89 3.01 -6.95
CA TYR A 20 -4.40 2.71 -5.61
C TYR A 20 -3.25 2.48 -4.62
N VAL A 21 -3.60 2.46 -3.34
CA VAL A 21 -2.70 2.09 -2.24
C VAL A 21 -3.26 0.87 -1.53
N LEU A 22 -2.42 -0.13 -1.26
CA LEU A 22 -2.80 -1.31 -0.50
C LEU A 22 -2.55 -1.07 0.99
N ALA A 23 -3.63 -0.95 1.77
CA ALA A 23 -3.55 -0.83 3.22
C ALA A 23 -3.36 -2.20 3.88
N LEU A 24 -2.36 -2.32 4.74
CA LEU A 24 -2.17 -3.50 5.58
C LEU A 24 -3.13 -3.49 6.77
N PRO A 25 -3.66 -4.64 7.21
CA PRO A 25 -4.51 -4.70 8.39
C PRO A 25 -3.78 -4.16 9.64
N ALA A 26 -4.39 -3.20 10.34
CA ALA A 26 -3.87 -2.59 11.57
C ALA A 26 -3.57 -3.62 12.68
N THR A 27 -4.26 -4.77 12.67
CA THR A 27 -4.08 -5.83 13.66
C THR A 27 -2.89 -6.74 13.40
N LEU A 28 -2.12 -6.52 12.32
CA LEU A 28 -0.93 -7.31 12.06
C LEU A 28 0.13 -7.09 13.16
N PRO A 29 0.65 -8.17 13.77
CA PRO A 29 1.68 -8.04 14.78
C PRO A 29 3.02 -7.67 14.13
N VAL A 30 3.80 -6.82 14.80
CA VAL A 30 5.13 -6.39 14.32
C VAL A 30 6.15 -7.50 14.53
N ARG A 31 6.15 -8.50 13.64
CA ARG A 31 7.06 -9.65 13.67
C ARG A 31 7.35 -10.19 12.27
N TYR A 32 8.51 -10.81 12.13
CA TYR A 32 8.99 -11.36 10.86
C TYR A 32 7.99 -12.31 10.17
N ALA A 33 7.33 -13.19 10.92
CA ALA A 33 6.35 -14.13 10.35
C ALA A 33 5.13 -13.42 9.72
N ALA A 34 4.67 -12.31 10.32
CA ALA A 34 3.60 -11.51 9.75
C ALA A 34 4.06 -10.83 8.46
N LEU A 35 5.30 -10.33 8.45
CA LEU A 35 5.91 -9.71 7.28
C LEU A 35 6.01 -10.67 6.09
N LEU A 36 6.41 -11.93 6.31
CA LEU A 36 6.41 -12.96 5.26
C LEU A 36 5.01 -13.24 4.71
N THR A 37 3.99 -13.23 5.58
CA THR A 37 2.59 -13.39 5.16
C THR A 37 2.15 -12.23 4.27
N VAL A 38 2.49 -10.99 4.65
CA VAL A 38 2.22 -9.79 3.86
C VAL A 38 2.92 -9.86 2.50
N ILE A 39 4.20 -10.22 2.48
CA ILE A 39 4.97 -10.29 1.24
C ILE A 39 4.36 -11.30 0.26
N ASN A 40 4.03 -12.51 0.74
CA ASN A 40 3.37 -13.53 -0.09
C ASN A 40 2.01 -13.06 -0.63
N ALA A 41 1.25 -12.31 0.17
CA ALA A 41 -0.03 -11.76 -0.26
C ALA A 41 0.13 -10.67 -1.33
N LEU A 42 1.10 -9.77 -1.15
CA LEU A 42 1.38 -8.68 -2.09
C LEU A 42 1.92 -9.20 -3.42
N THR A 43 2.86 -10.16 -3.40
CA THR A 43 3.40 -10.75 -4.63
C THR A 43 2.33 -11.53 -5.40
N ALA A 44 1.48 -12.29 -4.70
CA ALA A 44 0.35 -12.97 -5.33
C ALA A 44 -0.68 -11.99 -5.93
N PHE A 45 -0.93 -10.86 -5.27
CA PHE A 45 -1.83 -9.82 -5.78
C PHE A 45 -1.27 -9.16 -7.05
N VAL A 46 0.00 -8.74 -7.03
CA VAL A 46 0.68 -8.12 -8.19
C VAL A 46 0.75 -9.08 -9.38
N ALA A 47 1.08 -10.35 -9.15
CA ALA A 47 1.11 -11.35 -10.22
C ALA A 47 -0.28 -11.59 -10.84
N ARG A 48 -1.34 -11.43 -10.05
CA ARG A 48 -2.72 -11.60 -10.49
C ARG A 48 -3.25 -10.39 -11.25
N TYR A 49 -2.87 -9.18 -10.82
CA TYR A 49 -3.29 -7.92 -11.40
C TYR A 49 -2.07 -7.05 -11.71
N PRO A 50 -1.39 -7.28 -12.85
CA PRO A 50 -0.33 -6.40 -13.30
C PRO A 50 -0.88 -4.99 -13.53
N ASN A 51 -0.17 -3.97 -13.05
CA ASN A 51 -0.59 -2.57 -13.10
C ASN A 51 0.63 -1.69 -13.48
N PRO A 52 0.47 -0.69 -14.37
CA PRO A 52 1.56 0.21 -14.76
C PRO A 52 2.01 1.18 -13.66
N HIS A 53 1.21 1.39 -12.62
CA HIS A 53 1.51 2.27 -11.49
C HIS A 53 2.49 1.62 -10.49
N PRO A 54 3.22 2.43 -9.70
CA PRO A 54 4.04 1.91 -8.60
C PRO A 54 3.19 1.11 -7.61
N LEU A 55 3.79 0.08 -7.00
CA LEU A 55 3.19 -0.58 -5.84
C LEU A 55 3.30 0.36 -4.63
N LEU A 56 2.17 0.88 -4.19
CA LEU A 56 2.05 1.69 -2.98
C LEU A 56 1.44 0.84 -1.88
N VAL A 57 2.12 0.76 -0.75
CA VAL A 57 1.63 0.05 0.45
C VAL A 57 1.58 1.05 1.60
N VAL A 58 0.50 1.04 2.36
CA VAL A 58 0.38 1.82 3.60
C VAL A 58 0.17 0.90 4.80
N ALA A 59 0.84 1.19 5.90
CA ALA A 59 0.77 0.42 7.13
C ALA A 59 0.67 1.35 8.34
N GLU A 60 -0.13 0.95 9.33
CA GLU A 60 -0.13 1.62 10.65
C GLU A 60 1.08 1.20 11.48
N GLN A 61 1.65 0.04 11.18
CA GLN A 61 2.84 -0.48 11.85
C GLN A 61 4.12 0.06 11.24
N ASP A 62 5.19 0.15 12.03
CA ASP A 62 6.58 0.37 11.59
C ASP A 62 7.09 -0.86 10.81
N PHE A 63 6.70 -0.94 9.53
CA PHE A 63 7.09 -2.01 8.61
C PHE A 63 7.92 -1.51 7.43
N GLY A 64 8.05 -0.21 7.21
CA GLY A 64 8.52 0.39 5.96
C GLY A 64 9.86 -0.17 5.52
N LYS A 65 10.86 -0.09 6.42
CA LYS A 65 12.21 -0.58 6.13
C LYS A 65 12.24 -2.08 5.87
N ALA A 66 11.65 -2.88 6.77
CA ALA A 66 11.73 -4.34 6.69
C ALA A 66 10.94 -4.89 5.49
N LEU A 67 9.73 -4.37 5.26
CA LEU A 67 8.90 -4.74 4.12
C LEU A 67 9.59 -4.35 2.81
N GLY A 68 10.07 -3.12 2.70
CA GLY A 68 10.76 -2.63 1.51
C GLY A 68 11.98 -3.48 1.17
N MET A 69 12.85 -3.77 2.15
CA MET A 69 14.05 -4.59 1.95
C MET A 69 13.75 -6.02 1.49
N LEU A 70 12.68 -6.64 2.00
CA LEU A 70 12.35 -8.03 1.69
C LEU A 70 11.46 -8.21 0.46
N LEU A 71 10.61 -7.22 0.15
CA LEU A 71 9.71 -7.25 -1.00
C LEU A 71 10.41 -6.80 -2.29
N ARG A 72 11.27 -5.77 -2.22
CA ARG A 72 11.94 -5.20 -3.40
C ARG A 72 12.69 -6.24 -4.26
N PRO A 73 13.44 -7.21 -3.70
CA PRO A 73 14.11 -8.24 -4.50
C PRO A 73 13.14 -9.19 -5.22
N GLN A 74 11.91 -9.32 -4.74
CA GLN A 74 10.88 -10.19 -5.33
C GLN A 74 10.16 -9.52 -6.50
N LEU A 75 10.16 -8.18 -6.53
CA LEU A 75 9.51 -7.35 -7.55
C LEU A 75 10.50 -6.30 -8.10
N PRO A 76 11.64 -6.71 -8.69
CA PRO A 76 12.76 -5.81 -9.00
C PRO A 76 12.41 -4.73 -10.02
N GLN A 77 11.47 -5.01 -10.93
CA GLN A 77 11.06 -4.10 -12.00
C GLN A 77 9.89 -3.19 -11.60
N LEU A 78 9.21 -3.46 -10.49
CA LEU A 78 8.06 -2.67 -10.05
C LEU A 78 8.54 -1.61 -9.06
N PRO A 79 8.39 -0.30 -9.37
CA PRO A 79 8.63 0.75 -8.38
C PRO A 79 7.76 0.50 -7.14
N LEU A 80 8.36 0.64 -5.95
CA LEU A 80 7.72 0.33 -4.67
C LEU A 80 7.93 1.50 -3.71
N ALA A 81 6.84 1.93 -3.07
CA ALA A 81 6.90 2.77 -1.87
C ALA A 81 6.07 2.13 -0.76
N VAL A 82 6.65 2.07 0.44
CA VAL A 82 5.95 1.69 1.67
C VAL A 82 5.85 2.92 2.55
N ILE A 83 4.62 3.27 2.93
CA ILE A 83 4.29 4.39 3.81
C ILE A 83 3.86 3.77 5.13
N ASP A 84 4.74 3.76 6.13
CA ASP A 84 4.47 3.22 7.45
C ASP A 84 4.10 4.30 8.46
N GLU A 85 3.56 3.85 9.61
CA GLU A 85 3.07 4.70 10.69
C GLU A 85 1.97 5.72 10.26
N VAL A 86 1.22 5.40 9.20
CA VAL A 86 0.10 6.21 8.71
C VAL A 86 -1.22 5.46 8.84
N VAL A 87 -2.18 6.06 9.52
CA VAL A 87 -3.54 5.53 9.69
C VAL A 87 -4.41 5.97 8.53
N VAL A 88 -5.08 4.99 7.90
CA VAL A 88 -6.02 5.20 6.79
C VAL A 88 -7.25 4.34 6.95
N ARG A 89 -8.33 4.72 6.28
CA ARG A 89 -9.56 3.96 6.14
C ARG A 89 -9.81 3.62 4.67
N ALA A 90 -10.62 2.59 4.42
CA ALA A 90 -11.06 2.30 3.06
C ALA A 90 -11.79 3.51 2.48
N GLY A 91 -11.39 3.92 1.27
CA GLY A 91 -11.92 5.12 0.59
C GLY A 91 -11.20 6.42 0.93
N ASP A 92 -10.20 6.42 1.83
CA ASP A 92 -9.31 7.57 1.97
C ASP A 92 -8.42 7.73 0.74
N TYR A 93 -8.14 8.98 0.40
CA TYR A 93 -7.17 9.34 -0.62
C TYR A 93 -5.85 9.73 0.04
N ILE A 94 -4.74 9.39 -0.62
CA ILE A 94 -3.40 9.75 -0.17
C ILE A 94 -2.76 10.66 -1.22
N ASP A 95 -2.51 11.91 -0.86
CA ASP A 95 -1.70 12.81 -1.67
C ASP A 95 -0.23 12.64 -1.29
N ILE A 96 0.61 12.40 -2.29
CA ILE A 96 2.06 12.32 -2.14
C ILE A 96 2.65 13.56 -2.81
N GLY A 97 3.22 14.46 -2.01
CA GLY A 97 3.79 15.72 -2.50
C GLY A 97 5.18 15.57 -3.10
N THR A 98 5.73 16.68 -3.59
CA THR A 98 7.10 16.71 -4.11
C THR A 98 8.13 16.50 -2.99
N PRO A 99 9.23 15.79 -3.24
CA PRO A 99 10.28 15.61 -2.24
C PRO A 99 10.88 16.95 -1.77
N LEU A 100 11.10 17.05 -0.47
CA LEU A 100 11.70 18.19 0.23
C LEU A 100 13.12 17.83 0.69
N PHE A 101 13.90 18.86 1.08
CA PHE A 101 15.23 18.70 1.67
C PHE A 101 16.15 17.76 0.85
N GLY A 102 16.26 18.03 -0.45
CA GLY A 102 17.11 17.24 -1.36
C GLY A 102 16.62 15.81 -1.61
N GLY A 103 15.34 15.52 -1.35
CA GLY A 103 14.75 14.20 -1.55
C GLY A 103 14.70 13.32 -0.31
N SER A 104 15.13 13.83 0.84
CA SER A 104 15.16 13.06 2.10
C SER A 104 13.79 12.93 2.78
N VAL A 105 12.83 13.79 2.43
CA VAL A 105 11.48 13.78 3.00
C VAL A 105 10.45 13.92 1.89
N VAL A 106 9.39 13.13 1.93
CA VAL A 106 8.24 13.25 1.02
C VAL A 106 6.98 13.49 1.87
N PRO A 107 6.29 14.64 1.72
CA PRO A 107 5.10 14.92 2.50
C PRO A 107 3.91 14.07 2.00
N VAL A 108 3.15 13.53 2.94
CA VAL A 108 1.94 12.74 2.69
C VAL A 108 0.75 13.39 3.38
N THR A 109 -0.39 13.49 2.69
CA THR A 109 -1.66 13.95 3.28
C THR A 109 -2.73 12.90 3.07
N VAL A 110 -3.42 12.52 4.15
CA VAL A 110 -4.60 11.64 4.09
C VAL A 110 -5.85 12.50 4.00
N LYS A 111 -6.68 12.25 2.98
CA LYS A 111 -7.95 12.93 2.74
C LYS A 111 -9.09 11.93 2.87
N SER A 112 -9.93 12.11 3.89
CA SER A 112 -11.15 11.35 4.03
C SER A 112 -12.32 12.06 3.36
N LEU A 113 -13.12 11.32 2.59
CA LEU A 113 -14.41 11.81 2.14
C LEU A 113 -15.41 11.73 3.29
N ALA A 114 -15.88 12.89 3.75
CA ALA A 114 -17.00 12.98 4.67
C ALA A 114 -18.28 13.16 3.84
N PHE A 115 -19.13 12.13 3.82
CA PHE A 115 -20.46 12.25 3.27
C PHE A 115 -21.41 12.69 4.40
N PRO A 116 -22.12 13.83 4.26
CA PRO A 116 -23.19 14.17 5.19
C PRO A 116 -24.29 13.11 5.11
N SER A 117 -24.81 12.73 6.28
CA SER A 117 -25.96 11.85 6.43
C SER A 117 -27.26 12.47 5.93
#